data_AF-A0A925RRJ8-F1
#
_entry.id   AF-A0A925RRJ8-F1
#
_cell.length_a   1.000
_cell.length_b   1.000
_cell.length_c   1.000
_cell.angle_alpha   90.00
_cell.angle_beta   90.00
_cell.angle_gamma   90.00
#
_symmetry.space_group_name_H-M   'P 1'
#
loop_
_entity.id
_entity.type
_entity.pdbx_description
1 polymer ?
#
loop_
_entity_poly.entity_id
_entity_poly.type
_entity_poly.pdbx_seq_one_letter_code
_entity_poly.pdbx_strand_id
1 'polypeptide(L)' 'GALTAAIKRAAFEHGLLVETGGRHGAVLRLLPPLIASRADVGEILDRLETAVVRAKRK' A
#
# COMPACT_ATOMS: atom_id res chain seq x y z
N GLY A 1 12.07 -3.33 -2.89
CA GLY A 1 12.55 -4.63 -2.39
C GLY A 1 11.48 -5.67 -2.64
N ALA A 2 11.83 -6.95 -2.58
CA ALA A 2 10.90 -8.04 -2.89
C ALA A 2 9.60 -7.95 -2.08
N LEU A 3 9.69 -7.70 -0.77
CA LEU A 3 8.52 -7.51 0.09
C LEU A 3 7.66 -6.30 -0.33
N THR A 4 8.29 -5.15 -0.61
CA THR A 4 7.58 -3.94 -1.06
C THR A 4 6.82 -4.19 -2.37
N ALA A 5 7.42 -4.93 -3.30
CA ALA A 5 6.78 -5.30 -4.57
C ALA A 5 5.59 -6.25 -4.35
N ALA A 6 5.73 -7.22 -3.45
CA ALA A 6 4.64 -8.13 -3.08
C ALA A 6 3.47 -7.38 -2.44
N ILE A 7 3.76 -6.45 -1.52
CA ILE A 7 2.72 -5.61 -0.89
C ILE A 7 2.06 -4.68 -1.93
N LYS A 8 2.82 -4.02 -2.82
CA LYS A 8 2.24 -3.17 -3.89
C LYS A 8 1.30 -3.96 -4.80
N ARG A 9 1.66 -5.20 -5.15
CA ARG A 9 0.79 -6.08 -5.94
C ARG A 9 -0.50 -6.42 -5.19
N ALA A 10 -0.40 -6.86 -3.94
CA ALA A 10 -1.57 -7.18 -3.12
C ALA A 10 -2.46 -5.95 -2.92
N ALA A 11 -1.90 -4.77 -2.66
CA ALA A 11 -2.66 -3.52 -2.53
C ALA A 11 -3.44 -3.21 -3.81
N PHE A 12 -2.82 -3.34 -4.98
CA PHE A 12 -3.49 -3.12 -6.26
C PHE A 12 -4.65 -4.09 -6.51
N GLU A 13 -4.46 -5.38 -6.18
CA GLU A 13 -5.51 -6.41 -6.23
C GLU A 13 -6.69 -6.11 -5.27
N HIS A 14 -6.45 -5.30 -4.23
CA HIS A 14 -7.44 -4.84 -3.25
C HIS A 14 -7.91 -3.40 -3.48
N GLY A 15 -7.70 -2.85 -4.67
CA GLY A 15 -8.21 -1.53 -5.04
C GLY A 15 -7.48 -0.37 -4.35
N LEU A 16 -6.25 -0.57 -3.89
CA LEU A 16 -5.40 0.48 -3.35
C LEU A 16 -4.18 0.69 -4.26
N LEU A 17 -4.13 1.83 -4.92
CA LEU A 17 -2.98 2.24 -5.73
C LEU A 17 -1.91 2.86 -4.82
N VAL A 18 -0.70 2.31 -4.86
CA VAL A 18 0.46 2.80 -4.10
C VAL A 18 1.71 2.79 -4.95
N GLU A 19 2.64 3.68 -4.65
CA GLU A 19 3.93 3.73 -5.31
C GLU A 19 5.05 3.09 -4.50
N THR A 20 6.09 2.65 -5.21
CA THR A 20 7.33 2.15 -4.61
C THR A 20 8.45 3.15 -4.85
N GLY A 21 9.32 3.34 -3.87
CA GLY A 21 10.50 4.21 -4.03
C GLY A 21 11.58 3.91 -3.00
N GLY A 22 12.46 4.89 -2.81
CA GLY A 22 13.63 4.75 -1.93
C GLY A 22 14.69 3.81 -2.51
N ARG A 23 15.79 3.64 -1.78
CA ARG A 23 16.90 2.79 -2.22
C ARG A 23 16.43 1.33 -2.33
N HIS A 24 16.79 0.67 -3.43
CA HIS A 24 16.33 -0.68 -3.79
C HIS A 24 14.79 -0.83 -3.85
N GLY A 25 14.03 0.26 -4.02
CA GLY A 25 12.57 0.25 -4.06
C GLY A 25 11.92 -0.25 -2.76
N ALA A 26 12.59 -0.08 -1.61
CA ALA A 26 12.20 -0.67 -0.34
C ALA A 26 11.10 0.09 0.42
N VAL A 27 10.60 1.20 -0.12
CA VAL A 27 9.63 2.08 0.55
C VAL A 27 8.31 2.09 -0.24
N LEU A 28 7.19 1.93 0.47
CA LEU A 28 5.86 2.25 -0.06
C LEU A 28 5.55 3.73 0.17
N ARG A 29 5.01 4.40 -0.85
CA ARG A 29 4.60 5.81 -0.80
C ARG A 29 3.08 5.89 -0.92
N LEU A 30 2.46 6.41 0.14
CA LEU A 30 1.06 6.79 0.17
C LEU A 30 0.99 8.26 -0.19
N LEU A 31 0.35 8.57 -1.32
CA LEU A 31 0.19 9.94 -1.83
C LEU A 31 -1.31 10.21 -2.06
N PRO A 32 -2.14 10.20 -0.99
CA PRO A 32 -3.54 10.55 -1.13
C PRO A 32 -3.69 12.02 -1.53
N PRO A 33 -4.80 12.41 -2.16
CA PRO A 33 -5.07 13.81 -2.45
C PRO A 33 -5.21 14.61 -1.14
N LEU A 34 -4.85 15.89 -1.16
CA LEU A 34 -4.92 16.76 0.03
C LEU A 34 -6.35 17.00 0.54
N ILE A 35 -7.35 16.70 -0.29
CA ILE A 35 -8.78 16.76 0.06
C ILE A 35 -9.30 15.49 0.75
N ALA A 36 -8.46 14.48 0.95
CA ALA A 36 -8.87 13.23 1.60
C ALA A 36 -9.39 13.48 3.02
N SER A 37 -10.55 12.91 3.31
CA SER A 37 -11.17 12.95 4.62
C SER A 37 -10.53 11.94 5.58
N ARG A 38 -10.87 12.03 6.88
CA ARG A 38 -10.46 11.01 7.86
C ARG A 38 -11.01 9.63 7.52
N ALA A 39 -12.21 9.55 6.94
CA ALA A 39 -12.79 8.28 6.51
C ALA A 39 -12.01 7.67 5.34
N ASP A 40 -11.60 8.48 4.36
CA ASP A 40 -10.75 8.03 3.25
C ASP A 40 -9.42 7.48 3.76
N VAL A 41 -8.81 8.14 4.75
CA VAL A 41 -7.57 7.66 5.39
C VAL A 41 -7.79 6.32 6.09
N GLY A 42 -8.92 6.14 6.79
CA GLY A 42 -9.28 4.85 7.40
C GLY A 42 -9.34 3.73 6.37
N GLU A 43 -10.09 3.94 5.29
CA GLU A 43 -10.22 2.95 4.20
C GLU A 43 -8.87 2.62 3.54
N ILE A 44 -8.00 3.62 3.36
CA ILE A 44 -6.63 3.41 2.86
C ILE A 44 -5.83 2.50 3.79
N LEU A 45 -5.91 2.72 5.10
CA LEU A 45 -5.19 1.93 6.09
C LEU A 45 -5.71 0.49 6.17
N ASP A 46 -7.03 0.29 6.12
CA ASP A 46 -7.65 -1.05 6.15
C ASP A 46 -7.22 -1.90 4.93
N ARG A 47 -7.20 -1.29 3.74
CA ARG A 47 -6.70 -1.96 2.52
C ARG A 47 -5.21 -2.24 2.58
N LEU A 48 -4.42 -1.31 3.14
CA LEU A 48 -2.99 -1.50 3.31
C LEU A 48 -2.68 -2.65 4.28
N GLU A 49 -3.39 -2.74 5.40
CA GLU A 49 -3.25 -3.84 6.36
C GLU A 49 -3.52 -5.19 5.68
N THR A 50 -4.63 -5.27 4.94
CA THR A 50 -4.99 -6.47 4.16
C THR A 50 -3.87 -6.87 3.19
N ALA A 51 -3.30 -5.90 2.47
CA ALA A 51 -2.21 -6.13 1.53
C ALA A 51 -0.94 -6.63 2.23
N VAL A 52 -0.57 -6.06 3.38
CA VAL A 52 0.58 -6.48 4.17
C VAL A 52 0.43 -7.90 4.68
N VAL A 53 -0.74 -8.24 5.23
CA VAL A 53 -1.03 -9.59 5.74
C VAL A 53 -0.94 -10.62 4.62
N ARG A 54 -1.52 -10.33 3.45
CA ARG A 54 -1.46 -11.24 2.30
C ARG A 54 -0.06 -11.43 1.74
N ALA A 55 0.72 -10.35 1.64
CA ALA A 55 2.08 -10.42 1.13
C ALA A 55 3.03 -11.21 2.04
N LYS A 56 2.78 -11.24 3.36
CA LYS A 56 3.57 -12.02 4.34
C LYS A 56 3.18 -13.50 4.42
N ARG A 57 1.99 -13.88 3.92
CA ARG A 57 1.48 -15.26 3.94
C ARG A 57 1.89 -16.08 2.71
N LYS A 58 2.51 -15.44 1.70
CA LYS A 58 3.18 -16.09 0.56
C LYS A 58 4.65 -16.28 0.88
#